data_AF-A0A432TDN5-F1
#
_entry.id   AF-A0A432TDN5-F1
#
_cell.length_a   1.000
_cell.length_b   1.000
_cell.length_c   1.000
_cell.angle_alpha   90.00
_cell.angle_beta   90.00
_cell.angle_gamma   90.00
#
_symmetry.space_group_name_H-M   'P 1'
#
loop_
_entity.id
_entity.type
_entity.pdbx_description
1 polymer ?
#
loop_
_entity_poly.entity_id
_entity_poly.type
_entity_poly.pdbx_seq_one_letter_code
_entity_poly.pdbx_strand_id
1 'polypeptide(L)' 'KMKFGLSEGMVLAAGDGKSLHILSPDSGAKPGMKIS' A
#
# COMPACT_ATOMS: atom_id res chain seq x y z
N LYS A 1 18.67 1.53 -2.06
CA LYS A 1 18.54 1.51 -3.54
C LYS A 1 18.08 0.12 -3.91
N MET A 2 16.87 -0.03 -4.45
CA MET A 2 16.39 -1.32 -4.95
C MET A 2 17.25 -1.71 -6.16
N LYS A 3 17.30 -3.00 -6.51
CA LYS A 3 18.13 -3.51 -7.63
C LYS A 3 17.97 -2.73 -8.94
N PHE A 4 16.83 -2.06 -9.13
CA PHE A 4 16.44 -1.39 -10.38
C PHE A 4 16.06 0.08 -10.24
N GLY A 5 16.37 0.73 -9.11
CA GLY A 5 16.03 2.14 -8.94
C GLY A 5 15.81 2.59 -7.50
N LEU A 6 15.31 3.81 -7.38
CA LEU A 6 14.84 4.37 -6.12
C LEU A 6 13.33 4.10 -5.99
N SER A 7 12.89 3.63 -4.82
CA SER A 7 11.46 3.48 -4.53
C SER A 7 10.90 4.82 -4.07
N GLU A 8 9.83 5.30 -4.70
CA GLU A 8 9.16 6.58 -4.39
C GLU A 8 7.91 6.41 -3.53
N GLY A 9 7.63 5.19 -3.08
CA GLY A 9 6.44 4.90 -2.28
C GLY A 9 6.50 3.57 -1.55
N MET A 10 5.48 3.35 -0.71
CA MET A 10 5.24 2.13 0.04
C MET A 10 3.73 1.83 0.02
N VAL A 11 3.35 0.56 0.00
CA VAL A 11 1.95 0.10 0.04
C VAL A 11 1.65 -0.42 1.44
N LEU A 12 0.44 -0.14 1.94
CA LEU A 12 -0.01 -0.67 3.23
C LEU A 12 -0.60 -2.07 3.06
N ALA A 13 -0.21 -2.97 3.96
CA ALA A 13 -0.70 -4.34 4.01
C ALA A 13 -0.91 -4.75 5.47
N ALA A 14 -1.91 -5.60 5.72
CA ALA A 14 -2.13 -6.25 7.00
C ALA A 14 -1.61 -7.68 6.95
N GLY A 15 -1.05 -8.16 8.04
CA GLY A 15 -0.61 -9.54 8.15
C GLY A 15 -0.55 -10.00 9.60
N ASP A 16 -0.68 -11.30 9.79
CA ASP A 16 -0.64 -11.99 11.09
C ASP A 16 0.62 -12.86 11.26
N GLY A 17 1.60 -12.66 10.37
CA GLY A 17 2.83 -13.45 10.31
C GLY A 17 2.73 -14.74 9.48
N LYS A 18 1.52 -15.15 9.07
CA LYS A 18 1.30 -16.28 8.14
C LYS A 18 0.66 -15.85 6.82
N SER A 19 -0.17 -14.81 6.88
CA SER A 19 -0.91 -14.27 5.75
C SER A 19 -0.60 -12.80 5.54
N LEU A 20 -0.69 -12.35 4.29
CA LEU A 20 -0.47 -10.97 3.89
C LEU A 20 -1.62 -10.52 2.99
N HIS A 21 -2.25 -9.41 3.35
CA HIS A 21 -3.40 -8.84 2.66
C HIS A 21 -3.12 -7.38 2.33
N ILE A 22 -3.21 -7.02 1.04
CA ILE A 22 -3.08 -5.62 0.60
C ILE A 22 -4.36 -4.88 0.99
N LEU A 23 -4.20 -3.71 1.62
CA LEU A 23 -5.34 -2.86 1.93
C LEU A 23 -5.91 -2.29 0.64
N SER A 24 -7.21 -2.53 0.41
CA SER A 24 -7.95 -1.93 -0.68
C SER A 24 -8.73 -0.72 -0.16
N PRO A 25 -8.80 0.37 -0.91
CA PRO A 25 -9.58 1.52 -0.50
C PRO A 25 -11.08 1.22 -0.60
N ASP A 26 -11.89 1.99 0.12
CA ASP A 26 -13.34 1.90 0.03
C ASP A 26 -13.86 2.24 -1.37
N SER A 27 -15.03 1.69 -1.70
CA SER A 27 -15.66 1.92 -2.99
C SER A 27 -15.87 3.41 -3.26
N GLY A 28 -15.35 3.90 -4.39
CA GLY A 28 -15.45 5.30 -4.79
C GLY A 28 -14.27 6.19 -4.34
N ALA A 29 -13.29 5.65 -3.61
CA ALA A 29 -12.06 6.37 -3.32
C ALA A 29 -11.28 6.71 -4.60
N LYS A 30 -10.74 7.92 -4.67
CA LYS A 30 -10.00 8.46 -5.81
C LYS A 30 -8.51 8.62 -5.46
N PRO A 31 -7.61 8.57 -6.47
CA PRO A 31 -6.19 8.85 -6.25
C PRO A 31 -5.97 10.20 -5.56
N GLY A 32 -5.06 10.24 -4.58
CA GLY A 32 -4.71 11.46 -3.84
C GLY A 32 -5.65 11.81 -2.68
N MET A 33 -6.73 11.05 -2.46
CA MET A 33 -7.54 11.20 -1.24
C MET A 33 -6.69 10.88 -0.01
N LYS A 34 -6.66 11.80 0.95
CA LYS A 34 -5.88 11.66 2.18
C LYS A 34 -6.62 10.74 3.16
N ILE A 35 -5.92 9.75 3.67
CA ILE A 35 -6.36 8.92 4.80
C ILE A 35 -6.00 9.68 6.09
N SER A 36 -6.96 9.85 7.00
CA SER A 36 -6.74 10.47 8.33
C SER A 36 -7.11 9.52 9.44
#